data_AF-A0A7W0WYV6-F1
#
_entry.id   AF-A0A7W0WYV6-F1
#
_cell.length_a   1.000
_cell.length_b   1.000
_cell.length_c   1.000
_cell.angle_alpha   90.00
_cell.angle_beta   90.00
_cell.angle_gamma   90.00
#
_symmetry.space_group_name_H-M   'P 1'
#
loop_
_entity.id
_entity.type
_entity.pdbx_description
1 polymer ?
#
loop_
_entity_poly.entity_id
_entity_poly.type
_entity_poly.pdbx_seq_one_letter_code
_entity_poly.pdbx_strand_id
1 'polypeptide(L)' 'MERFLIVCGAGAAGCGARYLVSLWAAKRIGTGFPYGTLIVNIVGSFAIAFVLELATRIASFPPN' A
#
# COMPACT_ATOMS: atom_id res chain seq x y z
N MET A 1 -19.10 8.67 10.45
CA MET A 1 -18.12 9.62 9.87
C MET A 1 -16.68 9.23 10.12
N GLU A 2 -16.31 8.74 11.31
CA GLU A 2 -14.94 8.33 11.63
C GLU A 2 -14.28 7.39 10.59
N ARG A 3 -14.93 6.26 10.24
CA ARG A 3 -14.43 5.33 9.22
C ARG A 3 -14.17 6.01 7.87
N PHE A 4 -15.02 6.95 7.48
CA PHE A 4 -14.86 7.70 6.23
C PHE A 4 -13.59 8.54 6.27
N LEU A 5 -13.35 9.27 7.37
CA LEU A 5 -12.14 10.07 7.54
C LEU A 5 -10.87 9.21 7.53
N ILE A 6 -10.89 8.03 8.17
CA ILE A 6 -9.77 7.09 8.16
C ILE A 6 -9.47 6.60 6.74
N VAL A 7 -10.50 6.19 5.99
CA VAL A 7 -10.34 5.72 4.60
C VAL A 7 -9.80 6.83 3.71
N CYS A 8 -10.34 8.04 3.81
CA CYS A 8 -9.84 9.21 3.08
C CYS A 8 -8.38 9.53 3.44
N GLY A 9 -8.03 9.50 4.72
CA GLY A 9 -6.66 9.75 5.20
C GLY A 9 -5.67 8.72 4.69
N ALA A 10 -6.01 7.43 4.79
CA ALA A 10 -5.19 6.33 4.28
C ALA A 10 -5.04 6.41 2.74
N GLY A 11 -6.12 6.74 2.03
CA GLY A 11 -6.10 6.95 0.59
C GLY A 11 -5.19 8.12 0.17
N ALA A 12 -5.31 9.26 0.84
CA ALA A 12 -4.45 10.42 0.59
C ALA A 12 -2.96 10.09 0.83
N ALA A 13 -2.65 9.41 1.94
CA ALA A 13 -1.30 8.96 2.25
C ALA A 13 -0.75 7.99 1.18
N GLY A 14 -1.57 7.01 0.75
CA GLY A 14 -1.20 6.05 -0.31
C GLY A 14 -0.95 6.72 -1.66
N CYS A 15 -1.80 7.68 -2.05
CA CYS A 15 -1.61 8.49 -3.25
C CYS A 15 -0.30 9.30 -3.20
N GLY A 16 -0.03 9.96 -2.07
CA GLY A 16 1.22 10.71 -1.86
C GLY A 16 2.46 9.82 -1.94
N ALA A 17 2.45 8.68 -1.26
CA ALA A 17 3.53 7.70 -1.31
C ALA A 17 3.79 7.20 -2.74
N ARG A 18 2.73 6.85 -3.48
CA ARG A 18 2.84 6.43 -4.89
C ARG A 18 3.49 7.51 -5.75
N TYR A 19 3.10 8.76 -5.56
CA TYR A 19 3.66 9.89 -6.31
C TYR A 19 5.16 10.06 -6.02
N LEU A 20 5.55 10.05 -4.76
CA LEU A 20 6.95 10.19 -4.35
C LEU A 20 7.82 9.04 -4.86
N VAL A 21 7.34 7.79 -4.77
CA VAL A 21 8.06 6.62 -5.30
C VAL A 21 8.20 6.71 -6.82
N SER A 22 7.17 7.17 -7.52
CA SER A 22 7.23 7.38 -8.97
C SER A 22 8.28 8.42 -9.37
N LEU A 23 8.32 9.55 -8.65
CA LEU A 23 9.32 10.60 -8.89
C LEU A 23 10.73 10.12 -8.57
N TRP A 24 10.89 9.39 -7.46
CA TRP A 24 12.17 8.80 -7.06
C TRP A 24 12.67 7.79 -8.09
N ALA A 25 11.80 6.89 -8.56
CA ALA A 25 12.15 5.87 -9.55
C ALA A 25 12.54 6.51 -10.89
N ALA A 26 11.77 7.51 -11.35
CA ALA A 26 12.09 8.25 -12.56
C ALA A 26 13.47 8.94 -12.47
N LYS A 27 13.82 9.51 -11.31
CA LYS A 27 15.12 10.17 -11.08
C LYS A 27 16.29 9.19 -10.99
N ARG A 28 16.09 7.99 -10.45
CA ARG A 28 17.18 7.05 -10.11
C ARG A 28 17.39 5.95 -11.15
N ILE A 29 16.31 5.44 -11.73
CA ILE A 29 16.29 4.27 -12.62
C ILE A 29 15.94 4.69 -14.06
N GLY A 30 15.49 5.95 -14.24
CA GLY A 30 15.11 6.51 -15.53
C GLY A 30 13.65 6.27 -15.89
N THR A 31 13.27 6.71 -17.09
CA THR A 31 11.87 6.72 -17.56
C THR A 31 11.58 5.72 -18.68
N GLY A 32 12.55 4.88 -19.06
CA GLY A 32 12.38 3.87 -20.11
C GLY A 32 11.40 2.73 -19.76
N PHE A 33 11.08 2.56 -18.48
CA PHE A 33 10.09 1.60 -17.99
C PHE A 33 9.39 2.15 -16.73
N PRO A 34 8.10 1.84 -16.47
CA PRO A 34 7.33 2.36 -15.34
C PRO A 34 7.72 1.70 -14.00
N TYR A 35 8.98 1.82 -13.59
CA TYR A 35 9.50 1.24 -12.35
C TYR A 35 8.76 1.72 -11.10
N GLY A 36 8.38 3.00 -11.04
CA GLY A 36 7.60 3.52 -9.91
C GLY A 36 6.26 2.80 -9.72
N THR A 37 5.53 2.59 -10.82
CA THR A 37 4.27 1.84 -10.82
C THR A 37 4.50 0.39 -10.41
N LEU A 38 5.54 -0.26 -10.93
CA LEU A 38 5.88 -1.65 -10.59
C LEU A 38 6.17 -1.80 -9.09
N ILE A 39 7.04 -0.95 -8.54
CA ILE A 39 7.45 -0.98 -7.12
C ILE A 39 6.23 -0.82 -6.21
N VAL A 40 5.38 0.17 -6.48
CA VAL A 40 4.19 0.43 -5.62
C VAL A 40 3.22 -0.75 -5.65
N ASN A 41 3.00 -1.39 -6.81
CA ASN A 41 2.14 -2.57 -6.89
C ASN A 41 2.71 -3.75 -6.11
N ILE A 42 4.00 -4.07 -6.30
CA ILE A 42 4.65 -5.17 -5.59
C ILE A 42 4.52 -4.96 -4.08
N VAL A 43 4.96 -3.81 -3.58
CA VAL A 43 4.90 -3.47 -2.15
C VAL A 43 3.46 -3.50 -1.63
N GLY A 44 2.52 -2.93 -2.38
CA GLY A 44 1.10 -2.92 -2.02
C GLY A 44 0.50 -4.32 -1.92
N SER A 45 0.78 -5.20 -2.88
CA SER A 45 0.32 -6.60 -2.85
C SER A 45 0.85 -7.36 -1.63
N PHE A 46 2.14 -7.19 -1.28
CA PHE A 46 2.70 -7.80 -0.08
C PHE A 46 2.07 -7.22 1.21
N ALA A 47 1.83 -5.91 1.28
CA ALA A 47 1.19 -5.29 2.43
C ALA A 47 -0.26 -5.79 2.62
N ILE A 48 -1.02 -5.92 1.54
CA ILE A 48 -2.39 -6.47 1.57
C ILE A 48 -2.36 -7.93 2.03
N ALA A 49 -1.46 -8.75 1.47
CA ALA A 49 -1.33 -10.16 1.86
C ALA A 49 -0.94 -10.31 3.34
N PHE A 50 -0.04 -9.46 3.84
CA PHE A 50 0.35 -9.44 5.25
C PHE A 50 -0.82 -9.09 6.17
N VAL A 51 -1.57 -8.03 5.85
CA VAL A 51 -2.75 -7.61 6.64
C VAL A 51 -3.82 -8.69 6.61
N LEU A 52 -4.03 -9.33 5.46
CA LEU A 52 -4.98 -10.44 5.32
C LEU A 52 -4.60 -11.61 6.23
N GLU A 53 -3.35 -12.07 6.15
CA GLU A 53 -2.86 -13.19 6.98
C GLU A 53 -2.95 -12.85 8.48
N LEU A 54 -2.60 -11.63 8.87
CA LEU A 54 -2.72 -11.16 10.25
C LEU A 54 -4.19 -11.16 10.70
N ALA A 55 -5.10 -10.66 9.87
CA ALA A 55 -6.53 -10.64 10.16
C ALA A 55 -7.09 -12.06 10.30
N THR A 56 -6.69 -13.00 9.44
CA THR A 56 -7.10 -14.41 9.53
C THR A 56 -6.60 -15.05 10.82
N ARG A 57 -5.35 -14.81 11.22
CA ARG A 57 -4.81 -15.32 12.49
C ARG A 57 -5.60 -14.80 13.69
N ILE A 58 -5.87 -13.49 13.72
CA ILE A 58 -6.66 -12.87 14.79
C ILE A 58 -8.08 -13.44 14.82
N ALA A 59 -8.72 -13.61 13.65
CA ALA A 59 -10.07 -14.16 13.55
C ALA A 59 -10.15 -15.66 13.90
N SER A 60 -9.05 -16.41 13.75
CA SER A 60 -8.97 -17.83 14.11
C SER A 60 -8.77 -18.11 15.60
N PHE A 61 -8.59 -17.08 16.45
CA PHE A 61 -8.66 -17.27 17.89
C PHE A 61 -10.09 -17.68 18.28
N PRO A 62 -10.28 -18.84 18.94
CA PRO A 62 -11.61 -19.27 19.34
C PRO A 62 -12.23 -18.21 20.26
N PRO A 63 -13.47 -17.76 20.01
CA PRO A 63 -14.21 -16.99 20.99
C PRO A 63 -14.50 -17.96 22.13
N ASN A 64 -13.86 -17.76 23.27
CA ASN A 64 -14.26 -18.38 24.53
C ASN A 64 -15.71 -18.03 24.86
#